data_AF-A0A438CX51-F1
#
_entry.id   AF-A0A438CX51-F1
#
_cell.length_a   1.000
_cell.length_b   1.000
_cell.length_c   1.000
_cell.angle_alpha   90.00
_cell.angle_beta   90.00
_cell.angle_gamma   90.00
#
_symmetry.space_group_name_H-M   'P 1'
#
loop_
_entity.id
_entity.type
_entity.pdbx_description
1 polymer ?
#
loop_
_entity_poly.entity_id
_entity_poly.type
_entity_poly.pdbx_seq_one_letter_code
_entity_poly.pdbx_strand_id
1 'polypeptide(L)'
;MENEQYSDGGKLDAINLYFLHHSDHSGMMLVSKPLNGDNYSTWCRAMMIYLNAKSKLGFIDGTTTMPSATTKPDDYASWKRCNDMVLAWILS
;
A
#
# COMPACT_ATOMS: atom_id res chain seq x y z
N MET A 1 -28.33 36.72 1.00
CA MET A 1 -27.06 36.55 0.27
C MET A 1 -26.23 35.59 1.11
N GLU A 2 -26.61 34.30 1.17
CA GLU A 2 -26.23 33.25 0.20
C GLU A 2 -24.71 33.23 0.03
N ASN A 3 -24.00 32.43 0.82
CA ASN A 3 -23.70 30.99 0.66
C ASN A 3 -22.51 30.70 -0.24
N GLU A 4 -21.55 30.02 0.38
CA GLU A 4 -20.74 28.95 -0.16
C GLU A 4 -19.80 29.32 -1.32
N GLN A 5 -18.57 29.68 -0.93
CA GLN A 5 -17.41 29.50 -1.78
C GLN A 5 -17.28 28.00 -2.11
N TYR A 6 -17.57 27.71 -3.37
CA TYR A 6 -17.39 26.47 -4.11
C TYR A 6 -16.26 25.60 -3.56
N SER A 7 -16.63 24.49 -2.92
CA SER A 7 -15.71 23.39 -2.64
C SER A 7 -15.54 22.62 -3.95
N ASP A 8 -14.51 22.98 -4.71
CA ASP A 8 -14.17 22.35 -5.99
C ASP A 8 -14.01 20.84 -5.79
N GLY A 9 -14.90 20.12 -6.47
CA GLY A 9 -15.13 18.70 -6.30
C GLY A 9 -14.05 17.86 -6.95
N GLY A 10 -13.83 16.68 -6.37
CA GLY A 10 -13.08 15.61 -7.02
C GLY A 10 -11.90 15.05 -6.23
N LYS A 11 -11.79 15.27 -4.92
CA LYS A 11 -11.02 14.36 -4.07
C LYS A 11 -11.93 13.18 -3.71
N LEU A 12 -12.28 12.38 -4.72
CA LEU A 12 -12.82 11.04 -4.50
C LEU A 12 -11.75 10.32 -3.68
N ASP A 13 -11.99 10.26 -2.38
CA ASP A 13 -11.62 9.17 -1.50
C ASP A 13 -10.25 8.61 -1.88
N ALA A 14 -9.23 9.42 -1.66
CA ALA A 14 -7.90 8.88 -1.45
C ALA A 14 -8.03 8.01 -0.20
N ILE A 15 -8.47 6.76 -0.39
CA ILE A 15 -8.22 5.64 0.53
C ILE A 15 -6.76 5.82 0.86
N ASN A 16 -6.47 6.29 2.09
CA ASN A 16 -5.18 6.85 2.41
C ASN A 16 -4.11 5.81 2.02
N LEU A 17 -3.41 6.09 0.91
CA LEU A 17 -2.62 5.10 0.18
C LEU A 17 -1.48 4.56 1.07
N TYR A 18 -1.09 5.39 2.04
CA TYR A 18 -0.04 5.15 3.01
C TYR A 18 -0.57 4.80 4.41
N PHE A 19 -1.87 4.52 4.53
CA PHE A 19 -2.44 4.07 5.80
C PHE A 19 -2.00 2.65 6.10
N LEU A 20 -1.45 2.47 7.31
CA LEU A 20 -1.21 1.17 7.92
C LEU A 20 -2.23 0.98 9.04
N HIS A 21 -2.94 -0.14 9.00
CA HIS A 21 -3.86 -0.48 10.08
C HIS A 21 -3.06 -0.80 11.35
N HIS A 22 -3.66 -0.61 12.54
CA HIS A 22 -2.96 -0.88 13.80
C HIS A 22 -2.56 -2.35 13.98
N SER A 23 -3.24 -3.26 13.28
CA SER A 23 -2.90 -4.70 13.24
C SER A 23 -1.78 -5.03 12.24
N ASP A 24 -1.34 -4.08 11.42
CA ASP A 24 -0.30 -4.30 10.42
C ASP A 24 1.06 -4.29 11.09
N HIS A 25 1.73 -5.44 11.06
CA HIS A 25 3.07 -5.62 11.62
C HIS A 25 3.93 -6.50 10.71
N SER A 26 5.25 -6.42 10.89
CA SER A 26 6.23 -7.10 10.04
C SER A 26 6.14 -8.62 10.09
N GLY A 27 5.74 -9.21 11.23
CA GLY A 27 5.57 -10.66 11.37
C GLY A 27 4.27 -11.25 10.81
N MET A 28 3.50 -10.47 10.03
CA MET A 28 2.24 -10.96 9.47
C MET A 28 2.53 -11.83 8.25
N MET A 29 2.10 -13.09 8.28
CA MET A 29 2.18 -13.97 7.12
C MET A 29 0.96 -13.78 6.22
N LEU A 30 1.18 -13.26 5.00
CA LEU A 30 0.08 -13.03 4.05
C LEU A 30 -0.31 -14.32 3.31
N VAL A 31 0.67 -15.20 3.09
CA VAL A 31 0.52 -16.48 2.42
C VAL A 31 1.03 -17.58 3.36
N SER A 32 0.19 -18.55 3.68
CA SER A 32 0.50 -19.60 4.68
C SER A 32 1.60 -20.58 4.25
N LYS A 33 1.83 -20.70 2.93
CA LYS A 33 2.90 -21.52 2.37
C LYS A 33 4.02 -20.60 1.87
N PRO A 34 5.23 -20.65 2.45
CA PRO A 34 6.38 -19.89 1.96
C PRO A 34 6.71 -20.21 0.50
N LEU A 35 7.29 -19.26 -0.21
CA LEU A 35 7.76 -19.45 -1.57
C LEU A 35 8.86 -20.52 -1.60
N ASN A 36 8.68 -21.57 -2.41
CA ASN A 36 9.62 -22.69 -2.50
C ASN A 36 10.05 -23.02 -3.94
N GLY A 37 9.84 -22.07 -4.87
CA GLY A 37 10.11 -22.23 -6.30
C GLY A 37 8.92 -22.79 -7.06
N ASP A 38 8.54 -24.04 -6.75
CA ASP A 38 7.47 -24.75 -7.47
C ASP A 38 6.08 -24.10 -7.28
N ASN A 39 5.88 -23.43 -6.14
CA ASN A 39 4.60 -22.81 -5.81
C ASN A 39 4.46 -21.35 -6.28
N TYR A 40 5.39 -20.81 -7.07
CA TYR A 40 5.44 -19.38 -7.41
C TYR A 40 4.11 -18.85 -7.94
N SER A 41 3.45 -19.53 -8.88
CA SER A 41 2.19 -19.06 -9.47
C SER A 41 1.08 -18.91 -8.41
N THR A 42 0.93 -19.92 -7.55
CA THR A 42 -0.06 -19.91 -6.46
C THR A 42 0.30 -18.87 -5.40
N TRP A 43 1.58 -18.78 -5.02
CA TRP A 43 2.08 -17.81 -4.04
C TRP A 43 1.87 -16.39 -4.53
N CYS A 44 2.27 -16.08 -5.76
CA CYS A 44 2.13 -14.76 -6.38
C CYS A 44 0.66 -14.34 -6.45
N ARG A 45 -0.24 -15.23 -6.87
CA ARG A 45 -1.68 -14.94 -6.91
C ARG A 45 -2.25 -14.66 -5.52
N ALA A 46 -1.89 -15.46 -4.52
CA ALA A 46 -2.32 -15.24 -3.14
C ALA A 46 -1.80 -13.89 -2.60
N MET A 47 -0.53 -13.58 -2.84
CA MET A 47 0.10 -12.33 -2.43
C MET A 47 -0.57 -11.11 -3.06
N MET A 48 -0.85 -11.15 -4.37
CA MET A 48 -1.56 -10.08 -5.06
C MET A 48 -2.97 -9.87 -4.50
N ILE A 49 -3.74 -10.94 -4.25
CA ILE A 49 -5.09 -10.85 -3.67
C ILE A 49 -5.03 -10.17 -2.30
N TYR A 50 -4.10 -10.60 -1.45
CA TYR A 50 -3.97 -10.07 -0.10
C TYR A 50 -3.55 -8.60 -0.10
N LEU A 51 -2.53 -8.24 -0.88
CA LEU A 51 -2.08 -6.85 -1.02
C LEU A 51 -3.19 -5.97 -1.60
N ASN A 52 -3.99 -6.47 -2.54
CA ASN A 52 -5.13 -5.75 -3.08
C ASN A 52 -6.21 -5.50 -2.02
N ALA A 53 -6.54 -6.50 -1.19
CA ALA A 53 -7.47 -6.36 -0.07
C ALA A 53 -7.03 -5.29 0.94
N LYS A 54 -5.72 -5.02 1.04
CA LYS A 54 -5.15 -3.98 1.91
C LYS A 54 -4.89 -2.65 1.20
N SER A 55 -5.27 -2.52 -0.07
CA SER A 55 -4.94 -1.35 -0.90
C SER A 55 -3.42 -1.07 -0.95
N LYS A 56 -2.62 -2.13 -1.03
CA LYS A 56 -1.14 -2.09 -1.10
C LYS A 56 -0.56 -2.70 -2.36
N LEU A 57 -1.39 -3.22 -3.27
CA LEU A 57 -0.92 -3.79 -4.55
C LEU A 57 -0.13 -2.76 -5.38
N GLY A 58 -0.49 -1.48 -5.27
CA GLY A 58 0.17 -0.40 -5.99
C GLY A 58 1.67 -0.23 -5.71
N PHE A 59 2.16 -0.74 -4.58
CA PHE A 59 3.59 -0.76 -4.27
C PHE A 59 4.37 -1.80 -5.08
N ILE A 60 3.68 -2.81 -5.63
CA ILE A 60 4.28 -3.89 -6.41
C ILE A 60 4.16 -3.64 -7.91
N ASP A 61 2.99 -3.20 -8.37
CA ASP A 61 2.77 -2.90 -9.80
C ASP A 61 3.28 -1.52 -10.23
N GLY A 62 3.68 -0.67 -9.28
CA GLY A 62 4.24 0.65 -9.53
C GLY A 62 3.21 1.77 -9.69
N THR A 63 1.91 1.48 -9.54
CA THR A 63 0.86 2.52 -9.56
C THR A 63 0.93 3.46 -8.36
N THR A 64 1.48 2.99 -7.23
CA THR A 64 1.82 3.83 -6.07
C THR A 64 3.26 4.33 -6.19
N THR A 65 3.44 5.45 -6.87
CA THR A 65 4.76 6.04 -7.11
C THR A 65 5.35 6.68 -5.86
N MET A 66 6.68 6.60 -5.72
CA MET A 66 7.42 7.27 -4.65
C MET A 66 7.28 8.81 -4.74
N PRO A 67 6.80 9.47 -3.68
CA PRO A 67 6.73 10.93 -3.61
C PRO A 67 8.13 11.56 -3.58
N SER A 68 8.22 12.83 -3.99
CA SER A 68 9.46 13.60 -3.84
C SER A 68 9.73 13.91 -2.37
N ALA A 69 10.90 13.48 -1.89
CA ALA A 69 11.37 13.75 -0.53
C ALA A 69 11.57 15.24 -0.25
N THR A 70 11.81 16.06 -1.28
CA THR A 70 12.05 17.51 -1.13
C THR A 70 10.75 18.30 -1.10
N THR A 71 9.78 17.96 -1.96
CA THR A 71 8.54 18.74 -2.10
C THR A 71 7.40 18.21 -1.24
N LYS A 72 7.44 16.93 -0.84
CA LYS A 72 6.40 16.26 -0.05
C LYS A 72 7.03 15.29 0.99
N PRO A 73 7.77 15.81 1.97
CA PRO A 73 8.52 14.98 2.92
C PRO A 73 7.64 14.04 3.76
N ASP A 74 6.44 14.47 4.16
CA ASP A 74 5.52 13.65 4.97
C ASP A 74 4.93 12.48 4.18
N ASP A 75 4.53 12.74 2.93
CA ASP A 75 4.06 11.69 2.01
C ASP A 75 5.19 10.70 1.71
N TYR A 76 6.42 11.19 1.50
CA TYR A 76 7.58 10.34 1.29
C TYR A 76 7.87 9.44 2.49
N ALA A 77 7.84 9.99 3.71
CA ALA A 77 8.05 9.20 4.94
C ALA A 77 6.96 8.13 5.10
N SER A 78 5.70 8.47 4.83
CA SER A 78 4.56 7.55 4.92
C SER A 78 4.61 6.46 3.84
N TRP A 79 4.94 6.83 2.60
CA TRP A 79 5.18 5.90 1.49
C TRP A 79 6.31 4.93 1.85
N LYS A 80 7.44 5.43 2.36
CA LYS A 80 8.59 4.61 2.73
C LYS A 80 8.22 3.59 3.81
N ARG A 81 7.51 4.01 4.86
CA ARG A 81 7.03 3.10 5.91
C ARG A 81 6.14 2.00 5.36
N CYS A 82 5.23 2.33 4.43
CA CYS A 82 4.38 1.32 3.79
C CYS A 82 5.16 0.39 2.89
N ASN A 83 6.07 0.92 2.08
CA ASN A 83 6.95 0.14 1.21
C ASN A 83 7.77 -0.87 2.04
N ASP A 84 8.39 -0.43 3.13
CA ASP A 84 9.16 -1.30 4.02
C ASP A 84 8.30 -2.41 4.63
N MET A 85 7.01 -2.15 4.88
CA MET A 85 6.08 -3.14 5.40
C MET A 85 5.63 -4.15 4.36
N VAL A 86 5.37 -3.71 3.13
CA VAL A 86 5.10 -4.61 2.01
C VAL A 86 6.31 -5.53 1.75
N LEU A 87 7.54 -4.99 1.82
CA LEU A 87 8.77 -5.77 1.70
C LEU A 87 8.92 -6.79 2.84
N ALA A 88 8.66 -6.38 4.09
CA ALA A 88 8.69 -7.30 5.23
C ALA A 88 7.75 -8.49 5.01
N TRP A 89 6.54 -8.25 4.52
CA TRP A 89 5.57 -9.31 4.23
C TRP A 89 5.97 -10.23 3.07
N ILE A 90 6.66 -9.72 2.05
CA ILE A 90 7.18 -10.52 0.93
C ILE A 90 8.31 -11.44 1.39
N LEU A 91 9.14 -10.96 2.31
CA LEU A 91 10.32 -11.67 2.83
C LEU A 91 10.00 -12.62 3.98
N SER A 92 8.76 -12.63 4.46
CA SER A 92 8.29 -13.48 5.57
C SER A 92 8.05 -14.93 5.16
#